data_AF-A0A922LLD3-F1
#
_entry.id   AF-A0A922LLD3-F1
#
_cell.length_a   1.000
_cell.length_b   1.000
_cell.length_c   1.000
_cell.angle_alpha   90.00
_cell.angle_beta   90.00
_cell.angle_gamma   90.00
#
_symmetry.space_group_name_H-M   'P 1'
#
loop_
_entity.id
_entity.type
_entity.pdbx_description
1 polymer ?
#
loop_
_entity_poly.entity_id
_entity_poly.type
_entity_poly.pdbx_seq_one_letter_code
_entity_poly.pdbx_strand_id
1 'polypeptide(L)'
;EVMNKVVSELEGVEVYQDDLIVHGFDKVIHDKRLIALLRCLIEKNITVNPNKCSFYASIFECLGYLDDGNGLRPDMKRLAPLTNAPSPKNLTELRSLVGALQYYSRFIPNFSCRANCLFNILTSNSFKWGEEQESCLRSLLKFLRSDAVLRTYSPSVHSVLITDASPVGNGAVLEQEGRPVICVSRKLTITEQGYSQTQREALAVF
;
A
#
# COMPACT_ATOMS: atom_id res chain seq x y z
N GLU A 1 5.11 -21.37 6.49
CA GLU A 1 4.14 -22.48 6.29
C GLU A 1 3.72 -23.20 7.58
N VAL A 2 4.63 -23.53 8.49
CA VAL A 2 4.29 -24.24 9.74
C VAL A 2 3.34 -23.42 10.62
N MET A 3 3.58 -22.12 10.80
CA MET A 3 2.76 -21.28 11.67
C MET A 3 1.33 -21.10 11.15
N ASN A 4 1.15 -20.96 9.83
CA ASN A 4 -0.17 -20.96 9.19
C ASN A 4 -0.97 -22.22 9.51
N LYS A 5 -0.33 -23.39 9.55
CA LYS A 5 -0.99 -24.66 9.92
C LYS A 5 -1.28 -24.78 11.42
N VAL A 6 -0.49 -24.12 12.25
CA VAL A 6 -0.69 -24.13 13.72
C VAL A 6 -1.93 -23.34 14.09
N VAL A 7 -2.14 -22.19 13.45
CA VAL A 7 -3.24 -21.27 13.80
C VAL A 7 -4.44 -21.35 12.86
N SER A 8 -4.46 -22.26 11.88
CA SER A 8 -5.50 -22.33 10.85
C SER A 8 -6.92 -22.54 11.38
N GLU A 9 -7.05 -23.09 12.59
CA GLU A 9 -8.34 -23.33 13.25
C GLU A 9 -8.77 -22.17 14.17
N LEU A 10 -7.92 -21.15 14.33
CA LEU A 10 -8.18 -20.01 15.19
C LEU A 10 -8.82 -18.87 14.40
N GLU A 11 -10.02 -18.48 14.80
CA GLU A 11 -10.72 -17.36 14.20
C GLU A 11 -10.09 -16.02 14.61
N GLY A 12 -9.88 -15.12 13.64
CA GLY A 12 -9.33 -13.78 13.89
C GLY A 12 -7.85 -13.80 14.29
N VAL A 13 -7.11 -14.82 13.88
CA VAL A 13 -5.66 -14.91 13.95
C VAL A 13 -5.11 -15.02 12.54
N GLU A 14 -4.27 -14.07 12.16
CA GLU A 14 -3.60 -14.04 10.87
C GLU A 14 -2.10 -14.23 11.07
N VAL A 15 -1.45 -14.96 10.17
CA VAL A 15 0.02 -15.09 10.17
C VAL A 15 0.57 -14.29 9.00
N TYR A 16 1.50 -13.41 9.31
CA TYR A 16 2.30 -12.76 8.30
C TYR A 16 3.78 -13.02 8.53
N GLN A 17 4.38 -13.89 7.70
CA GLN A 17 5.75 -14.37 7.89
C GLN A 17 5.96 -14.96 9.30
N ASP A 18 6.64 -14.21 10.17
CA ASP A 18 6.97 -14.60 11.55
C ASP A 18 6.04 -13.92 12.58
N ASP A 19 5.18 -13.00 12.15
CA ASP A 19 4.28 -12.24 13.01
C ASP A 19 2.90 -12.90 13.11
N LEU A 20 2.38 -12.98 14.33
CA LEU A 20 1.01 -13.41 14.64
C LEU A 20 0.16 -12.19 14.96
N ILE A 21 -0.91 -12.00 14.20
CA ILE A 21 -1.80 -10.85 14.31
C ILE A 21 -3.12 -11.36 14.87
N VAL A 22 -3.52 -10.85 16.04
CA VAL A 22 -4.82 -11.15 16.64
C VAL A 22 -5.70 -9.93 16.52
N HIS A 23 -6.91 -10.09 15.99
CA HIS A 23 -7.86 -9.00 15.85
C HIS A 23 -9.27 -9.41 16.30
N GLY A 24 -10.06 -8.42 16.73
CA GLY A 24 -11.44 -8.59 17.19
C GLY A 24 -12.24 -7.32 16.97
N PHE A 25 -13.54 -7.45 16.75
CA PHE A 25 -14.43 -6.31 16.58
C PHE A 25 -14.51 -5.45 17.85
N ASP A 26 -14.48 -6.10 19.00
CA ASP A 26 -14.41 -5.47 20.31
C ASP A 26 -13.34 -6.14 21.17
N LYS A 27 -13.08 -5.55 22.34
CA LYS A 27 -12.09 -6.05 23.30
C LYS A 27 -12.42 -7.45 23.81
N VAL A 28 -13.71 -7.78 23.98
CA VAL A 28 -14.13 -9.07 24.54
C VAL A 28 -13.82 -10.20 23.56
N ILE A 29 -14.16 -10.02 22.28
CA ILE A 29 -13.85 -10.95 21.20
C ILE A 29 -12.34 -11.03 20.99
N HIS A 30 -11.64 -9.88 20.96
CA HIS A 30 -10.19 -9.83 20.83
C HIS A 30 -9.49 -10.65 21.92
N ASP A 31 -9.81 -10.42 23.19
CA ASP A 31 -9.15 -11.09 24.31
C ASP A 31 -9.46 -12.59 24.33
N LYS A 32 -10.69 -12.99 23.96
CA LYS A 32 -11.04 -14.39 23.80
C LYS A 32 -10.17 -15.08 22.73
N ARG A 33 -9.96 -14.43 21.58
CA ARG A 33 -9.10 -14.93 20.50
C ARG A 33 -7.63 -14.97 20.90
N LEU A 34 -7.14 -13.94 21.60
CA LEU A 34 -5.78 -13.91 22.13
C LEU A 34 -5.52 -15.07 23.11
N ILE A 35 -6.44 -15.33 24.03
CA ILE A 35 -6.34 -16.45 24.98
C ILE A 35 -6.31 -17.79 24.23
N ALA A 36 -7.15 -17.95 23.20
CA ALA A 36 -7.16 -19.16 22.37
C ALA A 36 -5.81 -19.37 21.65
N LEU A 37 -5.23 -18.31 21.08
CA LEU A 37 -3.91 -18.35 20.49
C LEU A 37 -2.83 -18.75 21.50
N LEU A 38 -2.78 -18.10 22.65
CA LEU A 38 -1.77 -18.40 23.68
C LEU A 38 -1.85 -19.86 24.16
N ARG A 39 -3.07 -20.41 24.32
CA ARG A 39 -3.26 -21.84 24.64
C ARG A 39 -2.74 -22.75 23.54
N CYS A 40 -3.07 -22.45 22.28
CA CYS A 40 -2.57 -23.21 21.12
C CYS A 40 -1.04 -23.22 21.07
N LEU A 41 -0.40 -22.06 21.28
CA LEU A 41 1.06 -21.96 21.29
C LEU A 41 1.69 -22.81 22.41
N ILE A 42 1.09 -22.80 23.61
CA ILE A 42 1.52 -23.65 24.74
C ILE A 42 1.40 -25.13 24.39
N GLU A 43 0.25 -25.57 23.86
CA GLU A 43 0.01 -26.98 23.49
C GLU A 43 0.97 -27.48 22.41
N LYS A 44 1.40 -26.59 21.51
CA LYS A 44 2.35 -26.90 20.44
C LYS A 44 3.82 -26.65 20.82
N ASN A 45 4.10 -26.30 22.08
CA ASN A 45 5.45 -25.95 22.58
C ASN A 45 6.13 -24.82 21.77
N ILE A 46 5.36 -23.84 21.31
CA ILE A 46 5.86 -22.67 20.59
C ILE A 46 6.02 -21.51 21.58
N THR A 47 7.20 -20.90 21.58
CA THR A 47 7.50 -19.73 22.41
C THR A 47 7.51 -18.46 21.57
N VAL A 48 7.00 -17.39 22.16
CA VAL A 48 7.03 -16.03 21.58
C VAL A 48 8.00 -15.17 22.36
N ASN A 49 8.67 -14.23 21.68
CA ASN A 49 9.57 -13.29 22.33
C ASN A 49 8.75 -12.16 22.98
N PRO A 50 8.67 -12.07 24.33
CA PRO A 50 7.82 -11.09 24.99
C PRO A 50 8.21 -9.64 24.67
N ASN A 51 9.50 -9.38 24.44
CA ASN A 51 10.01 -8.03 24.13
C ASN A 51 9.60 -7.55 22.72
N LYS A 52 9.19 -8.48 21.85
CA LYS A 52 8.67 -8.17 20.51
C LYS A 52 7.14 -8.24 20.43
N CYS A 53 6.47 -8.64 21.51
CA CYS A 53 5.02 -8.71 21.55
C CYS A 53 4.45 -7.32 21.84
N SER A 54 3.45 -6.91 21.06
CA SER A 54 2.64 -5.72 21.33
C SER A 54 1.22 -6.16 21.63
N PHE A 55 0.68 -5.73 22.77
CA PHE A 55 -0.67 -6.07 23.21
C PHE A 55 -1.50 -4.81 23.34
N TYR A 56 -2.80 -4.92 23.05
CA TYR A 56 -3.76 -3.81 23.18
C TYR A 56 -3.31 -2.55 22.42
N ALA A 57 -2.73 -2.74 21.24
CA ALA A 57 -2.25 -1.63 20.43
C ALA A 57 -3.44 -0.91 19.79
N SER A 58 -3.58 0.39 20.06
CA SER A 58 -4.55 1.26 19.37
C SER A 58 -4.10 1.62 17.95
N ILE A 59 -2.81 1.42 17.65
CA ILE A 59 -2.22 1.59 16.33
C ILE A 59 -1.55 0.27 15.97
N PHE A 60 -1.97 -0.31 14.87
CA PHE A 60 -1.44 -1.55 14.34
C PHE A 60 -0.42 -1.23 13.25
N GLU A 61 0.85 -1.59 13.49
CA GLU A 61 1.91 -1.52 12.48
C GLU A 61 2.03 -2.89 11.82
N CYS A 62 1.80 -2.97 10.52
CA CYS A 62 2.01 -4.18 9.74
C CYS A 62 2.43 -3.83 8.33
N LEU A 63 3.39 -4.57 7.78
CA LEU A 63 3.77 -4.43 6.38
C LEU A 63 4.13 -3.00 5.98
N GLY A 64 4.79 -2.25 6.86
CA GLY A 64 5.14 -0.85 6.59
C GLY A 64 3.94 0.09 6.41
N TYR A 65 2.78 -0.33 6.93
CA TYR A 65 1.59 0.49 7.08
C TYR A 65 1.23 0.61 8.55
N LEU A 66 0.53 1.68 8.88
CA LEU A 66 -0.03 1.97 10.18
C LEU A 66 -1.55 2.05 10.02
N ASP A 67 -2.29 1.26 10.78
CA ASP A 67 -3.74 1.39 10.94
C ASP A 67 -4.05 1.90 12.35
N ASP A 68 -4.64 3.09 12.43
CA ASP A 68 -5.04 3.74 13.69
C ASP A 68 -6.55 3.64 13.95
N GLY A 69 -7.26 2.78 13.21
CA GLY A 69 -8.72 2.65 13.23
C GLY A 69 -9.47 3.70 12.41
N ASN A 70 -8.82 4.80 12.01
CA ASN A 70 -9.39 5.78 11.07
C ASN A 70 -9.03 5.49 9.62
N GLY A 71 -8.05 4.61 9.40
CA GLY A 71 -7.59 4.18 8.09
C GLY A 71 -6.12 3.75 8.10
N LEU A 72 -5.75 3.08 7.02
CA LEU A 72 -4.39 2.66 6.73
C LEU A 72 -3.57 3.85 6.22
N ARG A 73 -2.35 4.00 6.72
CA ARG A 73 -1.38 5.03 6.33
C ARG A 73 -0.01 4.42 6.05
N PRO A 74 0.84 5.04 5.22
CA PRO A 74 2.25 4.68 5.15
C PRO A 74 2.92 4.82 6.52
N ASP A 75 3.78 3.87 6.88
CA ASP A 75 4.66 4.04 8.02
C ASP A 75 5.70 5.14 7.73
N MET A 76 5.54 6.26 8.42
CA MET A 76 6.42 7.42 8.27
C MET A 76 7.88 7.12 8.60
N LYS A 77 8.17 6.14 9.46
CA LYS A 77 9.56 5.74 9.77
C LYS A 77 10.21 5.08 8.56
N ARG A 78 9.47 4.22 7.84
CA ARG A 78 9.93 3.57 6.60
C ARG A 78 9.88 4.50 5.40
N LEU A 79 8.98 5.49 5.40
CA LEU A 79 8.89 6.50 4.36
C LEU A 79 9.99 7.58 4.50
N ALA A 80 10.47 7.86 5.72
CA ALA A 80 11.44 8.91 6.00
C ALA A 80 12.72 8.86 5.14
N PRO A 81 13.36 7.69 4.92
CA PRO A 81 14.51 7.59 4.01
C PRO A 81 14.18 8.04 2.60
N LEU A 82 12.95 7.76 2.12
CA LEU A 82 12.50 8.14 0.78
C LEU A 82 12.18 9.63 0.69
N THR A 83 11.54 10.21 1.72
CA THR A 83 11.21 11.64 1.73
C THR A 83 12.42 12.53 1.91
N ASN A 84 13.41 12.06 2.67
CA ASN A 84 14.65 12.78 2.96
C ASN A 84 15.77 12.43 1.97
N ALA A 85 15.53 11.51 1.04
CA ALA A 85 16.52 11.14 0.04
C ALA A 85 16.89 12.36 -0.82
N PRO A 86 18.20 12.55 -1.10
CA PRO A 86 18.60 13.47 -2.14
C PRO A 86 18.02 13.02 -3.47
N SER A 87 17.90 13.95 -4.41
CA SER A 87 17.50 13.62 -5.78
C SER A 87 18.47 12.59 -6.36
N PRO A 88 17.97 11.60 -7.12
CA PRO A 88 18.81 10.57 -7.72
C PRO A 88 19.82 11.24 -8.68
N LYS A 89 21.01 10.65 -8.79
CA LYS A 89 22.09 11.16 -9.65
C LYS A 89 22.38 10.27 -10.84
N ASN A 90 21.76 9.10 -10.90
CA ASN A 90 21.93 8.11 -11.95
C ASN A 90 20.69 7.20 -12.06
N LEU A 91 20.66 6.37 -13.10
CA LEU A 91 19.54 5.47 -13.37
C LEU A 91 19.37 4.40 -12.29
N THR A 92 20.45 3.96 -11.64
CA THR A 92 20.39 2.94 -10.59
C THR A 92 19.67 3.47 -9.35
N GLU A 93 20.04 4.68 -8.90
CA GLU A 93 19.37 5.38 -7.81
C GLU A 93 17.89 5.67 -8.15
N LEU A 94 17.61 6.10 -9.39
CA LEU A 94 16.24 6.34 -9.83
C LEU A 94 15.39 5.06 -9.83
N ARG A 95 15.93 3.93 -10.29
CA ARG A 95 15.23 2.63 -10.26
C ARG A 95 14.89 2.22 -8.83
N SER A 96 15.85 2.36 -7.91
CA SER A 96 15.63 2.07 -6.48
C SER A 96 14.51 2.95 -5.91
N LEU A 97 14.58 4.26 -6.17
CA LEU A 97 13.59 5.23 -5.70
C LEU A 97 12.19 4.96 -6.26
N VAL A 98 12.08 4.70 -7.57
CA VAL A 98 10.78 4.40 -8.21
C VAL A 98 10.22 3.08 -7.70
N GLY A 99 11.07 2.07 -7.47
CA GLY A 99 10.65 0.81 -6.83
C GLY A 99 10.06 1.04 -5.44
N ALA A 100 10.70 1.89 -4.63
CA ALA A 100 10.16 2.27 -3.32
C ALA A 100 8.85 3.06 -3.43
N LEU A 101 8.70 3.99 -4.38
CA LEU A 101 7.44 4.69 -4.63
C LEU A 101 6.32 3.74 -5.08
N GLN A 102 6.65 2.76 -5.93
CA GLN A 102 5.69 1.79 -6.43
C GLN A 102 5.07 0.97 -5.28
N TYR A 103 5.83 0.68 -4.23
CA TYR A 103 5.31 0.03 -3.01
C TYR A 103 4.14 0.81 -2.39
N TYR A 104 4.25 2.14 -2.35
CA TYR A 104 3.23 3.04 -1.81
C TYR A 104 2.23 3.56 -2.88
N SER A 105 2.31 3.07 -4.12
CA SER A 105 1.42 3.53 -5.21
C SER A 105 -0.07 3.34 -4.91
N ARG A 106 -0.43 2.36 -4.07
CA ARG A 106 -1.81 2.10 -3.64
C ARG A 106 -2.48 3.27 -2.92
N PHE A 107 -1.69 4.19 -2.37
CA PHE A 107 -2.19 5.39 -1.70
C PHE A 107 -2.39 6.55 -2.67
N ILE A 108 -1.80 6.50 -3.86
CA ILE A 108 -1.69 7.63 -4.78
C ILE A 108 -2.65 7.44 -5.96
N PRO A 109 -3.71 8.26 -6.08
CA PRO A 109 -4.57 8.25 -7.25
C PRO A 109 -3.79 8.55 -8.53
N ASN A 110 -4.03 7.79 -9.59
CA ASN A 110 -3.41 7.95 -10.90
C ASN A 110 -1.87 7.96 -10.85
N PHE A 111 -1.27 7.13 -9.98
CA PHE A 111 0.18 7.05 -9.80
C PHE A 111 0.97 6.93 -11.11
N SER A 112 0.53 6.11 -12.07
CA SER A 112 1.26 5.92 -13.33
C SER A 112 1.41 7.20 -14.14
N CYS A 113 0.37 8.04 -14.11
CA CYS A 113 0.36 9.32 -14.78
C CYS A 113 1.21 10.34 -14.02
N ARG A 114 1.04 10.42 -12.69
CA ARG A 114 1.79 11.34 -11.83
C ARG A 114 3.29 11.06 -11.83
N ALA A 115 3.69 9.79 -11.86
CA ALA A 115 5.09 9.37 -11.90
C ALA A 115 5.64 9.22 -13.33
N ASN A 116 4.90 9.60 -14.37
CA ASN A 116 5.31 9.40 -15.76
C ASN A 116 6.63 10.11 -16.09
N CYS A 117 6.86 11.27 -15.50
CA CYS A 117 8.11 12.02 -15.63
C CYS A 117 9.34 11.15 -15.27
N LEU A 118 9.21 10.29 -14.25
CA LEU A 118 10.28 9.42 -13.74
C LEU A 118 10.39 8.18 -14.62
N PHE A 119 9.25 7.61 -15.02
CA PHE A 119 9.23 6.45 -15.91
C PHE A 119 9.86 6.76 -17.27
N ASN A 120 9.71 7.97 -17.80
CA ASN A 120 10.32 8.35 -19.09
C ASN A 120 11.85 8.32 -19.05
N ILE A 121 12.47 8.72 -17.93
CA ILE A 121 13.93 8.56 -17.75
C ILE A 121 14.29 7.07 -17.77
N LEU A 122 13.53 6.24 -17.05
CA LEU A 122 13.80 4.80 -16.95
C LEU A 122 13.65 4.06 -18.29
N THR A 123 12.64 4.43 -19.08
CA THR A 123 12.37 3.83 -20.40
C THR A 123 13.39 4.30 -21.45
N SER A 124 13.76 5.58 -21.44
CA SER A 124 14.75 6.10 -22.41
C SER A 124 16.18 5.67 -22.09
N ASN A 125 16.43 5.13 -20.89
CA ASN A 125 17.76 4.74 -20.40
C ASN A 125 18.79 5.89 -20.51
N SER A 126 18.31 7.14 -20.48
CA SER A 126 19.11 8.36 -20.55
C SER A 126 18.81 9.20 -19.32
N PHE A 127 19.79 9.33 -18.43
CA PHE A 127 19.60 10.07 -17.18
C PHE A 127 19.57 11.57 -17.44
N LYS A 128 18.37 12.16 -17.45
CA LYS A 128 18.14 13.60 -17.53
C LYS A 128 17.26 14.02 -16.37
N TRP A 129 17.85 14.66 -15.37
CA TRP A 129 17.14 15.14 -14.19
C TRP A 129 17.06 16.67 -14.23
N GLY A 130 15.85 17.21 -14.33
CA GLY A 130 15.58 18.64 -14.33
C GLY A 130 14.45 19.00 -13.37
N GLU A 131 13.97 20.23 -13.49
CA GLU A 131 12.91 20.78 -12.62
C GLU A 131 11.61 19.99 -12.70
N GLU A 132 11.26 19.47 -13.89
CA GLU A 132 10.06 18.66 -14.07
C GLU A 132 10.10 17.39 -13.21
N GLN A 133 11.21 16.65 -13.25
CA GLN A 133 11.35 15.40 -12.50
C GLN A 133 11.51 15.64 -11.01
N GLU A 134 12.19 16.72 -10.64
CA GLU A 134 12.29 17.16 -9.26
C GLU A 134 10.90 17.50 -8.69
N SER A 135 10.13 18.36 -9.39
CA SER A 135 8.78 18.77 -8.98
C SER A 135 7.84 17.57 -8.84
N CYS A 136 7.87 16.69 -9.83
CA CYS A 136 7.12 15.44 -9.87
C CYS A 136 7.45 14.52 -8.69
N LEU A 137 8.74 14.31 -8.39
CA LEU A 137 9.17 13.55 -7.21
C LEU A 137 8.69 14.19 -5.90
N ARG A 138 8.92 15.50 -5.72
CA ARG A 138 8.53 16.21 -4.49
C ARG A 138 7.02 16.23 -4.29
N SER A 139 6.25 16.33 -5.36
CA SER A 139 4.78 16.23 -5.31
C SER A 139 4.31 14.87 -4.79
N LEU A 140 4.87 13.77 -5.32
CA LEU A 140 4.55 12.42 -4.88
C LEU A 140 4.91 12.18 -3.40
N LEU A 141 6.11 12.61 -2.99
CA LEU A 141 6.57 12.47 -1.61
C LEU A 141 5.75 13.33 -0.64
N LYS A 142 5.37 14.54 -1.05
CA LYS A 142 4.49 15.41 -0.26
C LYS A 142 3.13 14.74 -0.05
N PHE A 143 2.51 14.24 -1.12
CA PHE A 143 1.23 13.55 -1.05
C PHE A 143 1.28 12.33 -0.12
N LEU A 144 2.33 11.50 -0.21
CA LEU A 144 2.52 10.35 0.67
C LEU A 144 2.65 10.73 2.15
N ARG A 145 3.10 11.94 2.45
CA ARG A 145 3.28 12.44 3.82
C ARG A 145 2.03 13.07 4.41
N SER A 146 1.21 13.75 3.60
CA SER A 146 0.04 14.51 4.10
C SER A 146 -1.28 13.80 3.91
N ASP A 147 -1.50 13.19 2.73
CA ASP A 147 -2.85 12.88 2.24
C ASP A 147 -3.05 11.37 1.99
N ALA A 148 -2.01 10.56 2.14
CA ALA A 148 -2.06 9.12 1.93
C ALA A 148 -2.75 8.39 3.08
N VAL A 149 -4.08 8.47 3.12
CA VAL A 149 -4.92 7.70 4.02
C VAL A 149 -5.90 6.86 3.20
N LEU A 150 -5.85 5.55 3.40
CA LEU A 150 -6.82 4.62 2.84
C LEU A 150 -7.79 4.17 3.93
N ARG A 151 -9.05 4.00 3.60
CA ARG A 151 -10.04 3.37 4.47
C ARG A 151 -9.89 1.85 4.40
N THR A 152 -10.04 1.18 5.54
CA THR A 152 -10.18 -0.28 5.58
C THR A 152 -11.50 -0.70 4.93
N TYR A 153 -11.44 -1.64 3.99
CA TYR A 153 -12.61 -2.12 3.28
C TYR A 153 -13.64 -2.74 4.24
N SER A 154 -14.92 -2.39 4.05
CA SER A 154 -16.03 -3.02 4.75
C SER A 154 -17.00 -3.69 3.77
N PRO A 155 -17.28 -5.00 3.88
CA PRO A 155 -18.26 -5.67 3.02
C PRO A 155 -19.69 -5.14 3.17
N SER A 156 -20.01 -4.48 4.29
CA SER A 156 -21.35 -3.94 4.57
C SER A 156 -21.59 -2.55 4.00
N VAL A 157 -20.57 -1.92 3.42
CA VAL A 157 -20.63 -0.54 2.92
C VAL A 157 -20.64 -0.56 1.39
N HIS A 158 -21.49 0.27 0.77
CA HIS A 158 -21.54 0.39 -0.68
C HIS A 158 -20.20 0.89 -1.24
N SER A 159 -19.68 0.19 -2.23
CA SER A 159 -18.43 0.53 -2.91
C SER A 159 -18.69 1.26 -4.21
N VAL A 160 -17.94 2.33 -4.45
CA VAL A 160 -17.93 3.09 -5.70
C VAL A 160 -16.58 2.89 -6.36
N LEU A 161 -16.57 2.46 -7.63
CA LEU A 161 -15.37 2.39 -8.44
C LEU A 161 -15.32 3.61 -9.34
N ILE A 162 -14.28 4.42 -9.20
CA ILE A 162 -14.02 5.60 -10.02
C ILE A 162 -12.84 5.28 -10.92
N THR A 163 -13.02 5.35 -12.24
CA THR A 163 -11.96 5.10 -13.23
C THR A 163 -11.67 6.35 -14.03
N ASP A 164 -10.43 6.49 -14.47
CA ASP A 164 -9.97 7.56 -15.35
C ASP A 164 -8.91 7.03 -16.31
N ALA A 165 -8.93 7.51 -17.54
CA ALA A 165 -8.01 7.10 -18.59
C ALA A 165 -7.35 8.29 -19.26
N SER A 166 -6.01 8.29 -19.30
CA SER A 166 -5.22 9.29 -20.00
C SER A 166 -4.50 8.70 -21.21
N PRO A 167 -3.87 9.51 -22.07
CA PRO A 167 -3.04 8.99 -23.17
C PRO A 167 -1.81 8.22 -22.69
N VAL A 168 -1.47 8.30 -21.40
CA VAL A 168 -0.25 7.72 -20.81
C VAL A 168 -0.55 6.47 -19.98
N GLY A 169 -1.69 6.46 -19.30
CA GLY A 169 -1.99 5.51 -18.24
C GLY A 169 -3.44 5.56 -17.81
N ASN A 170 -3.88 4.47 -17.19
CA ASN A 170 -5.19 4.32 -16.58
C ASN A 170 -5.06 4.37 -15.06
N GLY A 171 -6.12 4.80 -14.40
CA GLY A 171 -6.24 4.80 -12.96
C GLY A 171 -7.63 4.39 -12.52
N ALA A 172 -7.69 3.81 -11.33
CA ALA A 172 -8.92 3.47 -10.66
C ALA A 172 -8.79 3.73 -9.16
N VAL A 173 -9.87 4.17 -8.54
CA VAL A 173 -9.98 4.31 -7.09
C VAL A 173 -11.23 3.56 -6.66
N LEU A 174 -11.07 2.58 -5.78
CA LEU A 174 -12.17 2.00 -5.05
C LEU A 174 -12.44 2.90 -3.84
N GLU A 175 -13.67 3.35 -3.67
CA GLU A 175 -14.08 4.29 -2.63
C GLU A 175 -15.23 3.71 -1.80
N GLN A 176 -15.25 4.04 -0.51
CA GLN A 176 -16.38 3.84 0.39
C GLN A 176 -16.60 5.09 1.23
N GLU A 177 -17.82 5.62 1.26
CA GLU A 177 -18.20 6.83 2.02
C GLU A 177 -17.31 8.06 1.73
N GLY A 178 -16.95 8.33 0.48
CA GLY A 178 -16.11 9.48 0.13
C GLY A 178 -14.62 9.29 0.45
N ARG A 179 -14.19 8.10 0.87
CA ARG A 179 -12.79 7.80 1.22
C ARG A 179 -12.22 6.66 0.38
N PRO A 180 -10.98 6.80 -0.14
CA PRO A 180 -10.35 5.78 -0.96
C PRO A 180 -10.02 4.54 -0.11
N VAL A 181 -10.39 3.36 -0.57
CA VAL A 181 -10.00 2.06 -0.02
C VAL A 181 -8.70 1.58 -0.66
N ILE A 182 -8.58 1.74 -1.98
CA ILE A 182 -7.35 1.44 -2.72
C ILE A 182 -7.31 2.26 -4.01
N CYS A 183 -6.10 2.74 -4.36
CA CYS A 183 -5.81 3.30 -5.68
C CYS A 183 -5.06 2.28 -6.52
N VAL A 184 -5.45 2.13 -7.78
CA VAL A 184 -4.78 1.29 -8.76
C VAL A 184 -4.43 2.15 -9.96
N SER A 185 -3.26 1.92 -10.54
CA SER A 185 -2.85 2.67 -11.71
C SER A 185 -1.89 1.87 -12.56
N ARG A 186 -2.03 1.97 -13.88
CA ARG A 186 -1.27 1.20 -14.87
C ARG A 186 -0.86 2.09 -16.03
N LYS A 187 0.42 2.04 -16.40
CA LYS A 187 0.91 2.68 -17.61
C LYS A 187 0.41 1.91 -18.84
N LEU A 188 -0.08 2.62 -19.86
CA LEU A 188 -0.49 2.02 -21.12
C LEU A 188 0.74 1.55 -21.90
N THR A 189 0.64 0.38 -22.51
CA THR A 189 1.59 -0.10 -23.51
C THR A 189 1.57 0.80 -24.75
N ILE A 190 2.61 0.73 -25.58
CA ILE A 190 2.69 1.51 -26.82
C ILE A 190 1.44 1.29 -27.71
N THR A 191 0.94 0.05 -27.77
CA THR A 191 -0.27 -0.29 -28.52
C THR A 191 -1.51 0.36 -27.92
N GLU A 192 -1.68 0.26 -26.60
CA GLU A 192 -2.86 0.82 -25.90
C GLU A 192 -2.88 2.35 -25.91
N GLN A 193 -1.72 3.02 -26.00
CA GLN A 193 -1.65 4.47 -26.16
C GLN A 193 -2.27 4.94 -27.49
N GLY A 194 -2.30 4.08 -28.51
CA GLY A 194 -2.94 4.34 -29.79
C GLY A 194 -4.47 4.20 -29.77
N TYR A 195 -5.05 3.75 -28.67
CA TYR A 195 -6.50 3.61 -28.54
C TYR A 195 -7.19 4.98 -28.48
N SER A 196 -8.40 5.04 -29.04
CA SER A 196 -9.30 6.19 -28.87
C SER A 196 -9.61 6.43 -27.39
N GLN A 197 -10.01 7.65 -27.01
CA GLN A 197 -10.34 7.95 -25.61
C GLN A 197 -11.37 6.96 -25.06
N THR A 198 -12.45 6.68 -25.81
CA THR A 198 -13.49 5.73 -25.39
C THR A 198 -12.95 4.31 -25.14
N GLN A 199 -12.02 3.85 -25.97
CA GLN A 199 -11.37 2.55 -25.76
C GLN A 199 -10.46 2.53 -24.54
N ARG A 200 -9.77 3.65 -24.25
CA ARG A 200 -8.94 3.77 -23.04
C ARG A 200 -9.78 3.80 -21.77
N GLU A 201 -10.92 4.50 -21.77
CA GLU A 201 -11.90 4.46 -20.67
C GLU A 201 -12.44 3.05 -20.44
N ALA A 202 -12.84 2.35 -21.51
CA ALA A 202 -13.30 0.96 -21.40
C ALA A 202 -12.21 0.04 -20.83
N LEU A 203 -10.95 0.24 -21.22
CA LEU A 203 -9.80 -0.49 -20.68
C LEU A 203 -9.46 -0.10 -19.24
N ALA A 204 -9.85 1.07 -18.75
CA ALA A 204 -9.65 1.45 -17.35
C ALA A 204 -10.63 0.73 -16.42
N VAL A 205 -11.80 0.32 -16.94
CA VAL A 205 -12.81 -0.44 -16.22
C VAL A 205 -12.54 -1.95 -16.23
N PHE A 206 -11.96 -2.46 -17.31
CA PHE A 206 -11.66 -3.88 -17.50
C PHE A 206 -10.37 -4.34 -16.79
#